data_AF-A0A445BH82-F1
#
_entry.id   AF-A0A445BH82-F1
#
_cell.length_a   1.000
_cell.length_b   1.000
_cell.length_c   1.000
_cell.angle_alpha   90.00
_cell.angle_beta   90.00
_cell.angle_gamma   90.00
#
_symmetry.space_group_name_H-M   'P 1'
#
loop_
_entity.id
_entity.type
_entity.pdbx_description
1 polymer ?
#
loop_
_entity_poly.entity_id
_entity_poly.type
_entity_poly.pdbx_seq_one_letter_code
_entity_poly.pdbx_strand_id
1 'polypeptide(L)'
;MSKILGYMAGQAGGYSLMGFTKKDAYNYINKAKRAKIIDGDANTAVVYLEEKAGADPMSMARYNLTKDNMLTNMFWADGGSRVDYQYFGDVLAFDSTYKKNKCQRLLVIFSGVNNHKQTTIFGFVGVR
;
A
#
# COMPACT_ATOMS: atom_id res chain seq x y z
N MET A 1 -12.04 7.73 7.74
CA MET A 1 -13.07 6.72 7.38
C MET A 1 -13.02 6.52 5.86
N SER A 2 -12.78 5.32 5.32
CA SER A 2 -12.80 5.12 3.85
C SER A 2 -14.23 5.28 3.33
N LYS A 3 -14.47 6.20 2.38
CA LYS A 3 -15.79 6.44 1.76
C LYS A 3 -16.39 5.14 1.18
N ILE A 4 -15.55 4.27 0.62
CA ILE A 4 -15.97 2.98 0.05
C ILE A 4 -16.43 2.01 1.14
N LEU A 5 -15.73 1.96 2.27
CA LEU A 5 -16.11 1.09 3.38
C LEU A 5 -17.37 1.61 4.08
N GLY A 6 -17.57 2.93 4.14
CA GLY A 6 -18.82 3.55 4.60
C GLY A 6 -20.01 3.21 3.71
N TYR A 7 -19.81 3.26 2.39
CA TYR A 7 -20.84 2.88 1.42
C TYR A 7 -21.23 1.39 1.54
N MET A 8 -20.25 0.49 1.62
CA MET A 8 -20.50 -0.94 1.82
C MET A 8 -21.21 -1.22 3.15
N ALA A 9 -20.96 -0.42 4.20
CA ALA A 9 -21.63 -0.57 5.49
C ALA A 9 -23.10 -0.20 5.39
N GLY A 10 -23.40 0.88 4.66
CA GLY A 10 -24.77 1.29 4.40
C GLY A 10 -25.56 0.21 3.65
N GLN A 11 -24.93 -0.44 2.66
CA GLN A 11 -25.56 -1.53 1.91
C GLN A 11 -25.76 -2.80 2.76
N ALA A 12 -24.82 -3.11 3.65
CA ALA A 12 -24.89 -4.28 4.53
C ALA A 12 -25.78 -4.07 5.78
N GLY A 13 -26.32 -2.87 5.99
CA GLY A 13 -27.09 -2.53 7.20
C GLY A 13 -26.24 -2.27 8.45
N GLY A 14 -24.93 -2.08 8.29
CA GLY A 14 -24.00 -1.79 9.36
C GLY A 14 -22.68 -2.54 9.23
N TYR A 15 -21.64 -2.05 9.91
CA TYR A 15 -20.31 -2.67 9.90
C TYR A 15 -20.29 -4.08 10.50
N SER A 16 -21.20 -4.40 11.41
CA SER A 16 -21.34 -5.72 12.04
C SER A 16 -21.85 -6.81 11.09
N LEU A 17 -22.49 -6.42 9.98
CA LEU A 17 -23.15 -7.32 9.02
C LEU A 17 -22.33 -7.54 7.75
N MET A 18 -21.17 -6.89 7.59
CA MET A 18 -20.35 -7.02 6.38
C MET A 18 -19.74 -8.41 6.17
N GLY A 19 -19.66 -9.25 7.21
CA GLY A 19 -19.01 -10.57 7.12
C GLY A 19 -17.49 -10.52 6.92
N PHE A 20 -16.89 -9.32 6.84
CA PHE A 20 -15.44 -9.12 6.76
C PHE A 20 -15.05 -7.83 7.50
N THR A 21 -13.87 -7.83 8.10
CA THR A 21 -13.37 -6.66 8.83
C THR A 21 -12.72 -5.65 7.87
N LYS A 22 -12.51 -4.41 8.35
CA LYS A 22 -11.67 -3.42 7.64
C LYS A 22 -10.29 -4.00 7.28
N LYS A 23 -9.73 -4.81 8.18
CA LYS A 23 -8.45 -5.49 7.97
C LYS A 23 -8.55 -6.51 6.82
N ASP A 24 -9.66 -7.21 6.69
CA ASP A 24 -9.88 -8.18 5.60
C ASP A 24 -10.05 -7.48 4.25
N ALA A 25 -10.79 -6.37 4.19
CA ALA A 25 -10.89 -5.56 2.99
C ALA A 25 -9.52 -5.01 2.57
N TYR A 26 -8.74 -4.52 3.52
CA TYR A 26 -7.39 -4.02 3.27
C TYR A 26 -6.43 -5.13 2.84
N ASN A 27 -6.50 -6.29 3.49
CA ASN A 27 -5.73 -7.48 3.14
C ASN A 27 -6.10 -8.02 1.76
N TYR A 28 -7.37 -8.00 1.39
CA TYR A 28 -7.87 -8.40 0.08
C TYR A 28 -7.38 -7.45 -1.00
N ILE A 29 -7.52 -6.14 -0.79
CA ILE A 29 -7.01 -5.12 -1.71
C ILE A 29 -5.49 -5.26 -1.85
N ASN A 30 -4.75 -5.46 -0.75
CA ASN A 30 -3.31 -5.68 -0.80
C ASN A 30 -2.93 -7.00 -1.45
N LYS A 31 -3.73 -8.06 -1.29
CA LYS A 31 -3.52 -9.34 -2.00
C LYS A 31 -3.76 -9.18 -3.50
N ALA A 32 -4.80 -8.45 -3.90
CA ALA A 32 -5.07 -8.12 -5.30
C ALA A 32 -4.00 -7.21 -5.91
N LYS A 33 -3.54 -6.20 -5.17
CA LYS A 33 -2.40 -5.33 -5.53
C LYS A 33 -1.12 -6.16 -5.73
N ARG A 34 -0.83 -7.08 -4.80
CA ARG A 34 0.29 -8.02 -4.93
C ARG A 34 0.14 -8.93 -6.15
N ALA A 35 -1.05 -9.45 -6.41
CA ALA A 35 -1.31 -10.31 -7.58
C ALA A 35 -1.01 -9.61 -8.92
N LYS A 36 -1.26 -8.29 -9.03
CA LYS A 36 -0.90 -7.51 -10.23
C LYS A 36 0.60 -7.27 -10.41
N ILE A 37 1.39 -7.30 -9.33
CA ILE A 37 2.84 -7.05 -9.35
C ILE A 37 3.63 -8.38 -9.45
N ILE A 38 2.98 -9.52 -9.19
CA ILE A 38 3.63 -10.85 -9.12
C ILE A 38 4.22 -11.32 -10.45
N ASP A 39 3.89 -10.69 -11.59
CA ASP A 39 4.45 -11.09 -12.89
C ASP A 39 5.86 -10.51 -13.19
N GLY A 40 6.50 -9.90 -12.18
CA GLY A 40 7.97 -9.78 -12.15
C GLY A 40 8.57 -8.71 -13.04
N ASP A 41 7.79 -8.00 -13.85
CA ASP A 41 8.29 -6.88 -14.63
C ASP A 41 8.29 -5.59 -13.80
N ALA A 42 9.49 -5.13 -13.48
CA ALA A 42 9.80 -3.80 -12.96
C ALA A 42 9.04 -2.69 -13.68
N ASN A 43 8.86 -2.81 -15.01
CA ASN A 43 8.11 -1.86 -15.81
C ASN A 43 6.61 -1.90 -15.53
N THR A 44 6.02 -3.08 -15.30
CA THR A 44 4.60 -3.17 -14.92
C THR A 44 4.34 -2.46 -13.60
N ALA A 45 5.26 -2.55 -12.64
CA ALA A 45 5.16 -1.81 -11.39
C ALA A 45 5.24 -0.29 -11.62
N VAL A 46 6.16 0.19 -12.47
CA VAL A 46 6.28 1.62 -12.81
C VAL A 46 5.01 2.13 -13.50
N VAL A 47 4.53 1.45 -14.55
CA VAL A 47 3.31 1.82 -15.28
C VAL A 47 2.10 1.90 -14.34
N TYR A 48 1.94 0.90 -13.47
CA TYR A 48 0.85 0.91 -12.48
C TYR A 48 0.92 2.12 -11.55
N LEU A 49 2.12 2.49 -11.10
CA LEU A 49 2.32 3.64 -10.21
C LEU A 49 2.02 4.96 -10.91
N GLU A 50 2.44 5.12 -12.16
CA GLU A 50 2.18 6.32 -12.95
C GLU A 50 0.68 6.49 -13.23
N GLU A 51 -0.02 5.42 -13.59
CA GLU A 51 -1.47 5.41 -13.73
C GLU A 51 -2.14 5.84 -12.41
N LYS A 52 -1.65 5.31 -11.28
CA LYS A 52 -2.20 5.65 -9.97
C LYS A 52 -1.91 7.09 -9.55
N ALA A 53 -0.74 7.61 -9.89
CA ALA A 53 -0.37 9.00 -9.69
C ALA A 53 -1.27 9.95 -10.48
N GLY A 54 -1.66 9.59 -11.71
CA GLY A 54 -2.65 10.33 -12.49
C GLY A 54 -4.05 10.33 -11.87
N ALA A 55 -4.46 9.23 -11.25
CA ALA A 55 -5.79 9.08 -10.65
C ALA A 55 -5.92 9.70 -9.24
N ASP A 56 -4.83 9.80 -8.49
CA ASP A 56 -4.79 10.36 -7.13
C ASP A 56 -3.63 11.37 -7.02
N PRO A 57 -3.89 12.68 -7.17
CA PRO A 57 -2.88 13.72 -7.08
C PRO A 57 -2.16 13.79 -5.73
N MET A 58 -2.75 13.21 -4.68
CA MET A 58 -2.10 13.11 -3.37
C MET A 58 -1.21 11.88 -3.23
N SER A 59 -1.28 10.92 -4.14
CA SER A 59 -0.32 9.82 -4.14
C SER A 59 1.09 10.29 -4.49
N MET A 60 2.09 9.54 -4.03
CA MET A 60 3.49 9.82 -4.26
C MET A 60 4.18 8.51 -4.64
N ALA A 61 4.86 8.53 -5.78
CA ALA A 61 5.76 7.48 -6.21
C ALA A 61 7.14 8.08 -6.48
N ARG A 62 8.20 7.40 -6.06
CA ARG A 62 9.58 7.69 -6.45
C ARG A 62 10.26 6.40 -6.80
N TYR A 63 11.07 6.39 -7.85
CA TYR A 63 11.79 5.20 -8.25
C TYR A 63 13.09 5.53 -8.95
N ASN A 64 14.02 4.57 -8.94
CA ASN A 64 15.28 4.65 -9.65
C ASN A 64 15.36 3.50 -10.66
N LEU A 65 15.90 3.79 -11.84
CA LEU A 65 16.17 2.80 -12.88
C LEU A 65 17.69 2.58 -13.05
N THR A 66 18.10 1.39 -13.48
CA THR A 66 19.46 1.15 -13.98
C THR A 66 19.65 1.79 -15.36
N LYS A 67 20.89 1.75 -15.88
CA LYS A 67 21.20 2.12 -17.27
C LYS A 67 20.40 1.30 -18.31
N ASP A 68 19.99 0.09 -17.94
CA ASP A 68 19.19 -0.82 -18.77
C ASP A 68 17.67 -0.67 -18.52
N ASN A 69 17.24 0.46 -17.95
CA ASN A 69 15.85 0.76 -17.59
C ASN A 69 15.20 -0.23 -16.62
N MET A 70 15.99 -0.92 -15.79
CA MET A 70 15.46 -1.84 -14.78
C MET A 70 15.22 -1.15 -13.45
N LEU A 71 14.04 -1.31 -12.87
CA LEU A 71 13.71 -0.78 -11.54
C LEU A 71 14.69 -1.33 -10.49
N THR A 72 15.33 -0.42 -9.75
CA THR A 72 16.23 -0.75 -8.62
C THR A 72 15.52 -0.49 -7.30
N ASN A 73 15.27 0.78 -6.99
CA ASN A 73 14.63 1.23 -5.78
C ASN A 73 13.29 1.88 -6.10
N MET A 74 12.34 1.75 -5.19
CA MET A 74 11.00 2.32 -5.32
C MET A 74 10.47 2.71 -3.96
N PHE A 75 9.83 3.86 -3.87
CA PHE A 75 8.99 4.29 -2.76
C PHE A 75 7.59 4.58 -3.29
N TRP A 76 6.57 4.18 -2.54
CA TRP A 76 5.20 4.53 -2.86
C TRP A 76 4.32 4.72 -1.62
N ALA A 77 3.45 5.73 -1.69
CA ALA A 77 2.37 5.98 -0.75
C ALA A 77 1.15 6.54 -1.50
N ASP A 78 -0.04 6.00 -1.28
CA ASP A 78 -1.28 6.63 -1.79
C ASP A 78 -1.69 7.84 -0.95
N GLY A 79 -2.60 8.67 -1.47
CA GLY A 79 -3.06 9.88 -0.80
C GLY A 79 -3.68 9.58 0.56
N GLY A 80 -4.42 8.46 0.68
CA GLY A 80 -4.97 8.00 1.95
C GLY A 80 -3.88 7.70 2.98
N SER A 81 -2.84 6.99 2.58
CA SER A 81 -1.70 6.64 3.44
C SER A 81 -0.94 7.88 3.93
N ARG A 82 -0.81 8.91 3.07
CA ARG A 82 -0.19 10.20 3.47
C ARG A 82 -1.05 10.98 4.45
N VAL A 83 -2.37 10.98 4.27
CA VAL A 83 -3.31 11.58 5.22
C VAL A 83 -3.27 10.84 6.55
N ASP A 84 -3.30 9.51 6.53
CA ASP A 84 -3.19 8.69 7.74
C ASP A 84 -1.86 8.95 8.47
N TYR A 85 -0.75 9.14 7.75
CA TYR A 85 0.54 9.51 8.34
C TYR A 85 0.51 10.89 9.01
N GLN A 86 -0.24 11.88 8.48
CA GLN A 86 -0.38 13.18 9.14
C GLN A 86 -1.08 13.09 10.50
N TYR A 87 -1.99 12.13 10.68
CA TYR A 87 -2.74 11.96 11.93
C TYR A 87 -2.11 10.96 12.90
N PHE A 88 -1.42 9.92 12.41
CA PHE A 88 -0.97 8.77 13.20
C PHE A 88 0.52 8.44 13.01
N GLY A 89 1.29 9.34 12.40
CA GLY A 89 2.71 9.15 12.09
C GLY A 89 3.67 9.45 13.25
N ASP A 90 3.14 9.70 14.44
CA ASP A 90 3.90 9.92 15.69
C ASP A 90 4.65 8.66 16.13
N VAL A 91 4.09 7.48 15.90
CA VAL A 91 4.73 6.19 16.13
C VAL A 91 4.86 5.41 14.82
N LEU A 92 6.10 5.26 14.35
CA LEU A 92 6.43 4.56 13.11
C LEU A 92 7.17 3.25 13.39
N ALA A 93 6.61 2.15 12.93
CA ALA A 93 7.22 0.83 12.89
C ALA A 93 7.68 0.50 11.46
N PHE A 94 8.92 0.01 11.37
CA PHE A 94 9.52 -0.48 10.14
C PHE A 94 9.54 -2.00 10.18
N ASP A 95 8.76 -2.63 9.30
CA ASP A 95 8.86 -4.07 9.07
C ASP A 95 9.63 -4.29 7.76
N SER A 96 10.93 -4.60 7.91
CA SER A 96 11.74 -5.14 6.83
C SER A 96 11.62 -6.66 6.87
N THR A 97 10.51 -7.20 6.40
CA THR A 97 10.33 -8.65 6.40
C THR A 97 11.36 -9.23 5.43
N TYR A 98 12.39 -9.88 5.95
CA TYR A 98 13.53 -10.47 5.22
C TYR A 98 13.15 -11.69 4.36
N LYS A 99 11.89 -11.75 3.91
CA LYS A 99 11.47 -12.70 2.90
C LYS A 99 11.78 -12.08 1.56
N LYS A 100 12.88 -12.54 0.94
CA LYS A 100 13.07 -12.46 -0.51
C LYS A 100 11.71 -12.77 -1.15
N ASN A 101 11.07 -11.78 -1.75
CA ASN A 101 9.92 -12.07 -2.61
C ASN A 101 10.41 -12.99 -3.74
N LYS A 102 9.51 -13.53 -4.58
CA LYS A 102 9.93 -14.41 -5.70
C LYS A 102 11.03 -13.78 -6.60
N CYS A 103 11.21 -12.46 -6.53
CA CYS A 103 12.19 -11.67 -7.26
C CYS A 103 13.47 -11.34 -6.46
N GLN A 104 13.68 -11.92 -5.26
CA GLN A 104 14.81 -11.65 -4.34
C GLN A 104 14.98 -10.20 -3.88
N ARG A 105 13.92 -9.38 -3.90
CA ARG A 105 13.98 -7.96 -3.50
C ARG A 105 13.53 -7.76 -2.05
N LEU A 106 14.13 -6.77 -1.38
CA LEU A 106 13.73 -6.32 -0.05
C LEU A 106 12.51 -5.42 -0.18
N LEU A 107 11.47 -5.70 0.62
CA LEU A 107 10.31 -4.83 0.77
C LEU A 107 10.26 -4.36 2.22
N VAL A 108 10.28 -3.05 2.41
CA VAL A 108 10.11 -2.40 3.72
C VAL A 108 8.73 -1.79 3.75
N ILE A 109 7.97 -2.09 4.81
CA ILE A 109 6.64 -1.53 5.04
C ILE A 109 6.75 -0.47 6.14
N PHE A 110 6.20 0.71 5.85
CA PHE A 110 6.06 1.81 6.81
C PHE A 110 4.67 1.67 7.42
N SER A 111 4.60 1.42 8.72
CA SER A 111 3.32 1.26 9.40
C SER A 111 3.32 1.92 10.77
N GLY A 112 2.15 2.29 11.26
CA GLY A 112 1.96 2.78 12.62
C GLY A 112 0.68 2.21 13.19
N VAL A 113 0.20 2.83 14.26
CA VAL A 113 -0.99 2.40 14.98
C VAL A 113 -1.93 3.58 15.14
N ASN A 114 -3.21 3.41 14.79
CA ASN A 114 -4.20 4.48 14.98
C ASN A 114 -4.77 4.48 16.41
N ASN A 115 -5.65 5.45 16.71
CA ASN A 115 -6.29 5.61 18.02
C ASN A 115 -7.10 4.39 18.50
N HIS A 116 -7.41 3.43 17.61
CA HIS A 116 -8.08 2.17 17.93
C HIS A 116 -7.12 1.00 18.10
N LYS A 117 -5.81 1.27 18.24
CA LYS A 117 -4.76 0.25 18.35
C LYS A 117 -4.67 -0.66 17.11
N GLN A 118 -5.10 -0.17 15.95
CA GLN A 118 -5.05 -0.92 14.69
C GLN A 118 -3.85 -0.51 13.85
N THR A 119 -3.17 -1.48 13.26
CA THR A 119 -2.08 -1.24 12.30
C THR A 119 -2.60 -0.45 11.10
N THR A 120 -1.88 0.61 10.76
CA THR A 120 -2.12 1.46 9.60
C THR A 120 -0.85 1.50 8.76
N ILE A 121 -0.94 1.32 7.45
CA ILE A 121 0.23 1.37 6.56
C ILE A 121 0.30 2.76 5.93
N PHE A 122 1.49 3.35 5.96
CA PHE A 122 1.77 4.67 5.43
C PHE A 122 2.49 4.64 4.08
N GLY A 123 3.13 3.52 3.75
CA GLY A 123 3.82 3.37 2.47
C GLY A 123 4.72 2.15 2.42
N PHE A 124 5.41 2.03 1.28
CA PHE A 124 6.25 0.89 0.95
C PHE A 124 7.55 1.38 0.31
N VAL A 125 8.65 0.68 0.61
CA VAL A 125 9.91 0.82 -0.12
C VAL A 125 10.34 -0.54 -0.65
N GLY A 126 10.53 -0.64 -1.96
CA GLY A 126 11.28 -1.74 -2.58
C GLY A 126 12.74 -1.34 -2.73
N VAL A 127 13.66 -2.16 -2.23
CA VAL A 127 15.10 -2.00 -2.42
C VAL A 127 15.64 -3.23 -3.11
N ARG A 128 16.53 -3.01 -4.08
CA ARG A 128 17.31 -4.06 -4.74
C ARG A 128 18.74 -4.05 -4.23
#